data_AF-Q8CJA7-F1
#
_entry.id   AF-Q8CJA7-F1
#
_cell.length_a   1.000
_cell.length_b   1.000
_cell.length_c   1.000
_cell.angle_alpha   90.00
_cell.angle_beta   90.00
_cell.angle_gamma   90.00
#
_symmetry.space_group_name_H-M   'P 1'
#
loop_
_entity.id
_entity.type
_entity.pdbx_description
1 polymer ?
#
loop_
_entity_poly.entity_id
_entity_poly.type
_entity_poly.pdbx_seq_one_letter_code
_entity_poly.pdbx_strand_id
1 'polypeptide(L)'
;MVNEARGSGSPNPRSEGSSSGSESSKDSSRCSTPSLDPERHERLREKMRRRMDSGDKWFSLEFFPPRTAEGAVNLISRFDRMAAGGPLFVDVTWHPAGDPGSDKETSSMMIASTAVNYCGLETILHMTCCQQRPEEITGHLHRAKQLGLKNIMALRG
;
A
#
# COMPACT_ATOMS: atom_id res chain seq x y z
N MET A 1 -4.45 32.99 -71.96
CA MET A 1 -4.97 34.35 -71.76
C MET A 1 -4.63 34.74 -70.32
N VAL A 2 -3.53 35.48 -70.11
CA VAL A 2 -3.51 36.91 -69.67
C VAL A 2 -4.47 37.17 -68.50
N ASN A 3 -4.06 37.66 -67.32
CA ASN A 3 -3.21 38.84 -67.11
C ASN A 3 -2.53 38.88 -65.72
N GLU A 4 -1.37 39.55 -65.69
CA GLU A 4 -0.50 39.89 -64.55
C GLU A 4 -1.09 40.93 -63.58
N ALA A 5 -0.48 41.07 -62.39
CA ALA A 5 0.04 42.36 -61.93
C ALA A 5 1.22 42.20 -60.96
N ARG A 6 2.34 42.86 -61.30
CA ARG A 6 3.62 42.95 -60.57
C ARG A 6 3.57 44.07 -59.52
N GLY A 7 4.43 43.98 -58.49
CA GLY A 7 4.74 45.09 -57.60
C GLY A 7 6.05 44.87 -56.83
N SER A 8 7.08 45.62 -57.21
CA SER A 8 8.47 45.63 -56.73
C SER A 8 8.69 46.44 -55.45
N GLY A 9 9.68 46.06 -54.62
CA GLY A 9 10.21 46.92 -53.55
C GLY A 9 11.54 46.41 -52.99
N SER A 10 12.60 47.19 -53.20
CA SER A 10 14.02 46.92 -52.90
C SER A 10 14.44 47.31 -51.45
N PRO A 11 15.71 47.09 -51.03
CA PRO A 11 16.11 46.70 -49.67
C PRO A 11 16.73 47.84 -48.84
N ASN A 12 16.94 47.65 -47.52
CA ASN A 12 18.13 48.13 -46.79
C ASN A 12 18.21 47.64 -45.31
N PRO A 13 19.36 47.81 -44.61
CA PRO A 13 19.98 46.76 -43.80
C PRO A 13 20.34 47.24 -42.37
N ARG A 14 21.23 46.48 -41.70
CA ARG A 14 21.96 46.78 -40.43
C ARG A 14 21.13 46.47 -39.19
N SER A 15 21.66 45.87 -38.13
CA SER A 15 22.99 45.95 -37.50
C SER A 15 23.18 44.70 -36.62
N GLU A 16 24.28 43.97 -36.77
CA GLU A 16 25.44 43.91 -35.84
C GLU A 16 25.21 43.22 -34.49
N GLY A 17 26.16 42.36 -34.11
CA GLY A 17 26.41 41.93 -32.73
C GLY A 17 26.12 40.45 -32.47
N SER A 18 27.02 39.52 -32.80
CA SER A 18 28.19 39.10 -32.00
C SER A 18 27.91 37.87 -31.10
N SER A 19 28.52 36.76 -31.53
CA SER A 19 29.16 35.69 -30.75
C SER A 19 28.88 35.53 -29.25
N SER A 20 28.40 34.35 -28.87
CA SER A 20 29.03 33.41 -27.90
C SER A 20 27.99 32.32 -27.63
N GLY A 21 28.19 31.04 -27.99
CA GLY A 21 29.17 30.17 -27.36
C GLY A 21 28.45 29.16 -26.46
N SER A 22 28.85 27.90 -26.60
CA SER A 22 28.61 26.75 -25.72
C SER A 22 27.33 25.91 -25.90
N GLU A 23 27.59 24.62 -25.74
CA GLU A 23 26.90 23.48 -26.32
C GLU A 23 25.87 22.84 -25.37
N SER A 24 25.13 21.90 -25.97
CA SER A 24 24.65 20.67 -25.37
C SER A 24 23.33 20.74 -24.61
N SER A 25 22.30 20.21 -25.26
CA SER A 25 21.21 19.53 -24.57
C SER A 25 20.95 18.22 -25.32
N LYS A 26 21.66 17.18 -24.88
CA LYS A 26 21.28 15.80 -25.17
C LYS A 26 19.97 15.54 -24.45
N ASP A 27 18.89 15.50 -25.22
CA ASP A 27 17.59 15.01 -24.82
C ASP A 27 17.74 13.53 -24.41
N SER A 28 17.90 13.28 -23.12
CA SER A 28 17.85 11.93 -22.56
C SER A 28 16.52 11.77 -21.86
N SER A 29 15.52 11.32 -22.62
CA SER A 29 14.24 10.80 -22.15
C SER A 29 14.47 9.57 -21.28
N ARG A 30 14.78 9.81 -20.01
CA ARG A 30 14.84 8.75 -18.99
C ARG A 30 13.43 8.55 -18.45
N CYS A 31 12.83 7.43 -18.83
CA CYS A 31 11.72 6.81 -18.13
C CYS A 31 11.99 6.88 -16.63
N SER A 32 11.14 7.60 -15.88
CA SER A 32 11.24 7.66 -14.43
C SER A 32 10.99 6.26 -13.87
N THR A 33 12.05 5.58 -13.46
CA THR A 33 11.93 4.39 -12.63
C THR A 33 11.13 4.78 -11.38
N PRO A 34 10.05 4.07 -11.01
CA PRO A 34 9.34 4.37 -9.78
C PRO A 34 10.33 4.18 -8.63
N SER A 35 10.62 5.26 -7.92
CA SER A 35 11.43 5.20 -6.71
C SER A 35 10.73 4.26 -5.71
N LEU A 36 11.45 3.23 -5.27
CA LEU A 36 11.00 2.37 -4.18
C LEU A 36 10.82 3.26 -2.94
N ASP A 37 9.58 3.51 -2.54
CA ASP A 37 9.27 4.25 -1.33
C ASP A 37 9.90 3.51 -0.13
N PRO A 38 10.90 4.10 0.56
CA PRO A 38 11.58 3.46 1.69
C PRO A 38 10.62 3.14 2.86
N GLU A 39 9.48 3.83 2.95
CA GLU A 39 8.45 3.58 3.96
C GLU A 39 7.77 2.22 3.79
N ARG A 40 7.81 1.64 2.59
CA ARG A 40 7.02 0.45 2.26
C ARG A 40 7.55 -0.83 2.93
N HIS A 41 8.81 -0.86 3.37
CA HIS A 41 9.48 -2.07 3.84
C HIS A 41 9.86 -2.06 5.34
N GLU A 42 9.46 -1.04 6.11
CA GLU A 42 9.74 -0.99 7.55
C GLU A 42 8.85 -1.97 8.34
N ARG A 43 9.40 -2.61 9.40
CA ARG A 43 8.61 -3.48 10.30
C ARG A 43 7.70 -2.63 11.18
N LEU A 44 6.55 -3.17 11.58
CA LEU A 44 5.58 -2.44 12.42
C LEU A 44 6.21 -1.85 13.70
N ARG A 45 7.07 -2.60 14.37
CA ARG A 45 7.79 -2.14 15.58
C ARG A 45 8.65 -0.88 15.34
N GLU A 46 9.22 -0.75 14.15
CA GLU A 46 10.11 0.36 13.79
C GLU A 46 9.26 1.59 13.46
N LYS A 47 8.14 1.42 12.74
CA LYS A 47 7.12 2.45 12.54
C LYS A 47 6.60 3.01 13.86
N MET A 48 6.24 2.12 14.81
CA MET A 48 5.77 2.51 16.14
C MET A 48 6.83 3.32 16.90
N ARG A 49 8.07 2.83 16.96
CA ARG A 49 9.18 3.52 17.62
C ARG A 49 9.41 4.92 17.03
N ARG A 50 9.45 5.04 15.71
CA ARG A 50 9.62 6.32 15.00
C ARG A 50 8.54 7.34 15.37
N ARG A 51 7.27 6.92 15.45
CA ARG A 51 6.18 7.81 15.88
C ARG A 51 6.26 8.16 17.36
N MET A 52 6.69 7.23 18.20
CA MET A 52 6.94 7.51 19.63
C MET A 52 8.06 8.54 19.82
N ASP A 53 9.18 8.37 19.11
CA ASP A 53 10.36 9.25 19.21
C ASP A 53 10.08 10.67 18.69
N SER A 54 9.26 10.80 17.64
CA SER A 54 8.82 12.11 17.10
C SER A 54 7.70 12.76 17.90
N GLY A 55 7.05 12.03 18.81
CA GLY A 55 5.88 12.49 19.56
C GLY A 55 4.56 12.40 18.80
N ASP A 56 4.57 11.95 17.54
CA ASP A 56 3.42 11.76 16.68
C ASP A 56 2.46 10.72 17.26
N LYS A 57 1.23 11.14 17.55
CA LYS A 57 0.18 10.25 18.04
C LYS A 57 -0.39 9.42 16.89
N TRP A 58 -0.79 8.20 17.19
CA TRP A 58 -1.35 7.26 16.22
C TRP A 58 -2.45 6.44 16.87
N PHE A 59 -3.27 5.80 16.02
CA PHE A 59 -4.34 4.91 16.45
C PHE A 59 -4.32 3.63 15.60
N SER A 60 -4.98 2.60 16.10
CA SER A 60 -5.25 1.34 15.41
C SER A 60 -6.74 1.00 15.49
N LEU A 61 -7.18 0.02 14.71
CA LEU A 61 -8.58 -0.42 14.65
C LEU A 61 -8.65 -1.93 14.73
N GLU A 62 -9.46 -2.46 15.66
CA GLU A 62 -9.68 -3.89 15.82
C GLU A 62 -11.02 -4.32 15.19
N PHE A 63 -11.00 -5.44 14.46
CA PHE A 63 -12.16 -5.99 13.78
C PHE A 63 -12.38 -7.47 14.09
N PHE A 64 -13.65 -7.86 14.07
CA PHE A 64 -14.07 -9.24 14.23
C PHE A 64 -14.43 -9.85 12.87
N PRO A 65 -13.97 -11.08 12.57
CA PRO A 65 -14.36 -11.76 11.36
C PRO A 65 -15.89 -11.98 11.36
N PRO A 66 -16.58 -11.65 10.26
CA PRO A 66 -18.02 -11.79 10.17
C PRO A 66 -18.41 -13.27 10.04
N ARG A 67 -19.68 -13.59 10.33
CA ARG A 67 -20.19 -14.98 10.25
C ARG A 67 -20.83 -15.33 8.91
N THR A 68 -20.93 -14.38 7.98
CA THR A 68 -21.57 -14.54 6.67
C THR A 68 -20.73 -13.95 5.56
N ALA A 69 -20.89 -14.49 4.35
CA ALA A 69 -20.28 -14.00 3.10
C ALA A 69 -20.53 -12.50 2.88
N GLU A 70 -21.79 -12.10 2.98
CA GLU A 70 -22.20 -10.70 2.84
C GLU A 70 -21.54 -9.81 3.90
N GLY A 71 -21.42 -10.31 5.13
CA GLY A 71 -20.68 -9.63 6.20
C GLY A 71 -19.20 -9.45 5.85
N ALA A 72 -18.56 -10.42 5.20
CA ALA A 72 -17.17 -10.33 4.75
C ALA A 72 -16.99 -9.23 3.70
N VAL A 73 -17.85 -9.19 2.68
CA VAL A 73 -17.84 -8.14 1.64
C VAL A 73 -18.06 -6.74 2.26
N ASN A 74 -19.01 -6.64 3.19
CA ASN A 74 -19.30 -5.38 3.89
C ASN A 74 -18.12 -4.93 4.77
N LEU A 75 -17.40 -5.87 5.41
CA LEU A 75 -16.22 -5.57 6.20
C LEU A 75 -15.06 -5.10 5.32
N ILE A 76 -14.82 -5.74 4.18
CA ILE A 76 -13.77 -5.30 3.22
C ILE A 76 -14.06 -3.87 2.75
N SER A 77 -15.31 -3.59 2.38
CA SER A 77 -15.73 -2.22 2.00
C SER A 77 -15.53 -1.21 3.14
N ARG A 78 -15.59 -1.66 4.41
CA ARG A 78 -15.33 -0.82 5.58
C ARG A 78 -13.83 -0.58 5.77
N PHE A 79 -12.97 -1.57 5.50
CA PHE A 79 -11.52 -1.38 5.51
C PHE A 79 -11.10 -0.24 4.60
N ASP A 80 -11.59 -0.21 3.35
CA ASP A 80 -11.24 0.86 2.40
C ASP A 80 -11.66 2.25 2.90
N ARG A 81 -12.87 2.37 3.46
CA ARG A 81 -13.35 3.65 4.00
C ARG A 81 -12.56 4.10 5.22
N MET A 82 -12.22 3.17 6.12
CA MET A 82 -11.50 3.50 7.36
C MET A 82 -9.99 3.68 7.13
N ALA A 83 -9.43 3.09 6.07
CA ALA A 83 -8.06 3.31 5.64
C ALA A 83 -7.78 4.80 5.36
N ALA A 84 -8.77 5.55 4.87
CA ALA A 84 -8.67 6.99 4.67
C ALA A 84 -8.37 7.79 5.96
N GLY A 85 -8.68 7.22 7.14
CA GLY A 85 -8.33 7.81 8.43
C GLY A 85 -6.85 7.67 8.81
N GLY A 86 -6.07 6.90 8.05
CA GLY A 86 -4.65 6.67 8.30
C GLY A 86 -4.33 5.92 9.61
N PRO A 87 -5.00 4.80 9.93
CA PRO A 87 -4.60 3.97 11.06
C PRO A 87 -3.16 3.46 10.86
N LEU A 88 -2.40 3.36 11.95
CA LEU A 88 -1.03 2.83 11.87
C LEU A 88 -1.03 1.33 11.51
N PHE A 89 -2.01 0.60 12.04
CA PHE A 89 -2.29 -0.80 11.75
C PHE A 89 -3.74 -1.14 12.09
N VAL A 90 -4.19 -2.31 11.64
CA VAL A 90 -5.48 -2.91 12.01
C VAL A 90 -5.29 -4.31 12.58
N ASP A 91 -6.23 -4.75 13.39
CA ASP A 91 -6.21 -6.05 14.06
C ASP A 91 -7.41 -6.90 13.62
N VAL A 92 -7.17 -8.19 13.43
CA VAL A 92 -8.23 -9.17 13.15
C VAL A 92 -8.22 -10.23 14.25
N THR A 93 -9.33 -10.31 14.98
CA THR A 93 -9.48 -11.23 16.11
C THR A 93 -9.52 -12.70 15.71
N TRP A 94 -9.26 -13.58 16.68
CA TRP A 94 -9.18 -15.03 16.52
C TRP A 94 -10.00 -15.74 17.58
N HIS A 95 -10.93 -16.60 17.14
CA HIS A 95 -11.72 -17.43 18.05
C HIS A 95 -11.94 -18.82 17.45
N PRO A 96 -11.59 -19.92 18.14
CA PRO A 96 -11.65 -21.28 17.60
C PRO A 96 -13.02 -21.69 17.02
N ALA A 97 -14.13 -21.24 17.63
CA ALA A 97 -15.48 -21.55 17.13
C ALA A 97 -15.80 -20.98 15.74
N GLY A 98 -14.98 -20.05 15.22
CA GLY A 98 -15.12 -19.47 13.88
C GLY A 98 -14.32 -20.19 12.80
N ASP A 99 -13.64 -21.29 13.13
CA ASP A 99 -12.70 -21.98 12.22
C ASP A 99 -11.67 -21.00 11.59
N PRO A 100 -10.94 -20.25 12.43
CA PRO A 100 -10.25 -19.02 12.03
C PRO A 100 -9.04 -19.24 11.12
N GLY A 101 -8.50 -20.45 11.07
CA GLY A 101 -7.36 -20.84 10.23
C GLY A 101 -7.74 -21.40 8.85
N SER A 102 -9.05 -21.56 8.56
CA SER A 102 -9.54 -22.17 7.32
C SER A 102 -9.49 -21.24 6.09
N ASP A 103 -9.79 -21.82 4.92
CA ASP A 103 -9.96 -21.13 3.63
C ASP A 103 -11.31 -20.40 3.48
N LYS A 104 -12.18 -20.44 4.49
CA LYS A 104 -13.49 -19.75 4.43
C LYS A 104 -13.26 -18.24 4.33
N GLU A 105 -14.03 -17.57 3.49
CA GLU A 105 -14.00 -16.09 3.37
C GLU A 105 -14.31 -15.35 4.68
N THR A 106 -14.99 -16.04 5.60
CA THR A 106 -15.31 -15.57 6.95
C THR A 106 -14.23 -15.89 7.99
N SER A 107 -13.13 -16.57 7.64
CA SER A 107 -12.09 -16.92 8.60
C SER A 107 -11.21 -15.72 8.94
N SER A 108 -10.68 -15.67 10.17
CA SER A 108 -9.73 -14.63 10.57
C SER A 108 -8.53 -14.55 9.63
N MET A 109 -8.02 -15.71 9.20
CA MET A 109 -6.90 -15.83 8.27
C MET A 109 -7.20 -15.14 6.92
N MET A 110 -8.37 -15.40 6.33
CA MET A 110 -8.73 -14.83 5.03
C MET A 110 -9.07 -13.34 5.11
N ILE A 111 -9.75 -12.90 6.17
CA ILE A 111 -10.02 -11.49 6.41
C ILE A 111 -8.71 -10.70 6.59
N ALA A 112 -7.78 -11.20 7.41
CA ALA A 112 -6.49 -10.55 7.62
C ALA A 112 -5.62 -10.56 6.34
N SER A 113 -5.61 -11.68 5.60
CA SER A 113 -4.94 -11.75 4.30
C SER A 113 -5.52 -10.75 3.31
N THR A 114 -6.84 -10.53 3.33
CA THR A 114 -7.49 -9.56 2.45
C THR A 114 -7.12 -8.12 2.79
N ALA A 115 -7.07 -7.79 4.09
CA ALA A 115 -6.63 -6.49 4.57
C ALA A 115 -5.19 -6.18 4.10
N VAL A 116 -4.28 -7.16 4.14
CA VAL A 116 -2.90 -6.99 3.65
C VAL A 116 -2.85 -6.85 2.12
N ASN A 117 -3.40 -7.83 1.40
CA ASN A 117 -3.13 -8.00 -0.03
C ASN A 117 -3.98 -7.11 -0.94
N TYR A 118 -5.19 -6.75 -0.51
CA TYR A 118 -6.12 -5.97 -1.33
C TYR A 118 -6.37 -4.57 -0.78
N CYS A 119 -6.36 -4.39 0.56
CA CYS A 119 -6.57 -3.07 1.18
C CYS A 119 -5.26 -2.33 1.49
N GLY A 120 -4.11 -3.01 1.37
CA GLY A 120 -2.79 -2.42 1.67
C GLY A 120 -2.58 -2.04 3.14
N LEU A 121 -3.36 -2.63 4.05
CA LEU A 121 -3.32 -2.32 5.47
C LEU A 121 -2.25 -3.14 6.20
N GLU A 122 -1.46 -2.45 7.01
CA GLU A 122 -0.59 -3.09 8.01
C GLU A 122 -1.48 -3.82 9.02
N THR A 123 -1.42 -5.16 9.04
CA THR A 123 -2.40 -5.99 9.75
C THR A 123 -1.72 -6.87 10.79
N ILE A 124 -2.33 -6.98 11.97
CA ILE A 124 -2.00 -7.97 12.99
C ILE A 124 -3.08 -9.03 13.03
N LEU A 125 -2.68 -10.29 12.90
CA LEU A 125 -3.57 -11.43 13.10
C LEU A 125 -3.46 -11.90 14.55
N HIS A 126 -4.58 -11.94 15.27
CA HIS A 126 -4.63 -12.57 16.58
C HIS A 126 -4.45 -14.08 16.43
N MET A 127 -3.83 -14.72 17.41
CA MET A 127 -3.72 -16.17 17.47
C MET A 127 -3.77 -16.62 18.93
N THR A 128 -4.74 -17.46 19.25
CA THR A 128 -4.90 -18.01 20.59
C THR A 128 -4.36 -19.43 20.67
N CYS A 129 -3.98 -19.90 21.86
CA CYS A 129 -3.33 -21.20 22.03
C CYS A 129 -4.13 -22.22 22.84
N CYS A 130 -5.29 -21.88 23.43
CA CYS A 130 -6.07 -22.87 24.15
C CYS A 130 -6.66 -23.92 23.19
N GLN A 131 -6.60 -25.18 23.63
CA GLN A 131 -7.14 -26.34 22.90
C GLN A 131 -6.52 -26.56 21.51
N GLN A 132 -5.32 -26.02 21.25
CA GLN A 132 -4.55 -26.29 20.03
C GLN A 132 -3.28 -27.07 20.34
N ARG A 133 -2.93 -27.99 19.44
CA ARG A 133 -1.62 -28.66 19.48
C ARG A 133 -0.54 -27.76 18.88
N PRO A 134 0.74 -27.92 19.28
CA PRO A 134 1.85 -27.16 18.70
C PRO A 134 1.95 -27.26 17.17
N GLU A 135 1.60 -28.41 16.58
CA GLU A 135 1.66 -28.60 15.13
C GLU A 135 0.58 -27.78 14.40
N GLU A 136 -0.59 -27.59 15.01
CA GLU A 136 -1.69 -26.79 14.45
C GLU A 136 -1.31 -25.31 14.42
N ILE A 137 -0.76 -24.81 15.53
CA ILE A 137 -0.23 -23.45 15.64
C ILE A 137 0.88 -23.23 14.59
N THR A 138 1.80 -24.19 14.47
CA THR A 138 2.88 -24.15 13.47
C THR A 138 2.31 -24.07 12.04
N GLY A 139 1.28 -24.86 11.74
CA GLY A 139 0.57 -24.79 10.46
C GLY A 139 -0.08 -23.43 10.20
N HIS A 140 -0.75 -22.85 11.20
CA HIS A 140 -1.33 -21.51 11.10
C HIS A 140 -0.28 -20.43 10.87
N LEU A 141 0.87 -20.49 11.57
CA LEU A 141 1.98 -19.55 11.40
C LEU A 141 2.60 -19.64 10.00
N HIS A 142 2.82 -20.86 9.49
CA HIS A 142 3.33 -21.06 8.14
C HIS A 142 2.38 -20.48 7.08
N ARG A 143 1.09 -20.73 7.24
CA ARG A 143 0.06 -20.21 6.34
C ARG A 143 -0.03 -18.68 6.41
N ALA A 144 -0.04 -18.09 7.60
CA ALA A 144 -0.04 -16.64 7.77
C ALA A 144 1.15 -16.00 7.03
N LYS A 145 2.35 -16.57 7.21
CA LYS A 145 3.56 -16.11 6.52
C LYS A 145 3.45 -16.23 4.99
N GLN A 146 2.92 -17.34 4.48
CA GLN A 146 2.71 -17.53 3.03
C GLN A 146 1.74 -16.51 2.44
N LEU A 147 0.73 -16.10 3.22
CA LEU A 147 -0.27 -15.10 2.83
C LEU A 147 0.22 -13.64 3.01
N GLY A 148 1.48 -13.45 3.40
CA GLY A 148 2.10 -12.12 3.58
C GLY A 148 1.87 -11.48 4.95
N LEU A 149 1.22 -12.17 5.89
CA LEU A 149 1.05 -11.68 7.26
C LEU A 149 2.38 -11.74 8.00
N LYS A 150 2.75 -10.61 8.61
CA LYS A 150 4.04 -10.43 9.29
C LYS A 150 3.93 -10.06 10.78
N ASN A 151 2.73 -9.76 11.26
CA ASN A 151 2.49 -9.41 12.66
C ASN A 151 1.45 -10.36 13.26
N ILE A 152 1.79 -10.97 14.39
CA ILE A 152 0.94 -11.91 15.12
C ILE A 152 0.79 -11.41 16.55
N MET A 153 -0.44 -11.38 17.07
CA MET A 153 -0.72 -11.15 18.48
C MET A 153 -0.96 -12.48 19.16
N ALA A 154 0.01 -12.92 19.97
CA ALA A 154 -0.09 -14.17 20.72
C ALA A 154 -0.94 -13.96 21.99
N LEU A 155 -2.01 -14.74 22.12
CA LEU A 155 -2.98 -14.65 23.20
C LEU A 155 -3.16 -16.02 23.85
N ARG A 156 -3.54 -16.04 25.15
CA ARG A 156 -3.87 -17.30 25.85
C ARG A 156 -5.08 -17.98 25.20
N GLY A 157 -6.20 -17.24 25.18
CA GLY A 157 -7.50 -17.53 24.52
C GLY A 157 -7.87 -18.98 24.28
#